data_AF-A0A4R4LEK7-F1
#
_entry.id   AF-A0A4R4LEK7-F1
#
_cell.length_a   1.000
_cell.length_b   1.000
_cell.length_c   1.000
_cell.angle_alpha   90.00
_cell.angle_beta   90.00
_cell.angle_gamma   90.00
#
_symmetry.space_group_name_H-M   'P 1'
#
loop_
_entity.id
_entity.type
_entity.pdbx_description
1 polymer ?
#
loop_
_entity_poly.entity_id
_entity_poly.type
_entity_poly.pdbx_seq_one_letter_code
_entity_poly.pdbx_strand_id
1 'polypeptide(L)'
;MSMLPSAATTPVRAVDRAGADPDDRGRRVLWIVRHYPVTAVVLAPYALLIVPLAVLHANPDLAFVMRLLGAALLGTVAVETVALALRRPGWRLGAGGVNRSYRHVYLVARIVAVVAVVASVIRAQAGHGTIFTQLTSDVAVSPVARVTSLAAGWSYLAFALLLASFLGGHAPRRRVLCWAGFLVAGQVVTVAVTGITSPAFGYLSFLAGAGAVCGLLRAREVVVVGVALLVAWPTLFTLRNEVRVEGGVSVAADVTAGDRLRLDLQIAEAARHDAPVDVGQPGITEFARYGLVPRVLDPDRPALSTGALINQYLGGAATSAYSFLALGNLYFLEGWWGVPLYYAGWAAVAVLLLRARGAPGPFRLTLFCFVLAGPLLWSSSHPDSMIGFLQHTVAALPVLLLLRRTRVRGRHAAEPRPRQQPGTPAPLCLTGG
;
A
#
# COMPACT_ATOMS: atom_id res chain seq x y z
N MET A 1 15.17 1.90 80.12
CA MET A 1 13.73 1.78 79.80
C MET A 1 13.42 2.62 78.57
N SER A 2 13.05 1.95 77.47
CA SER A 2 12.23 2.44 76.35
C SER A 2 12.53 1.56 75.13
N MET A 3 11.97 0.35 75.16
CA MET A 3 11.90 -0.55 74.01
C MET A 3 10.92 0.05 72.99
N LEU A 4 11.36 0.27 71.75
CA LEU A 4 10.48 0.54 70.63
C LEU A 4 10.18 -0.77 69.90
N PRO A 5 8.91 -1.11 69.64
CA PRO A 5 8.54 -2.36 69.00
C PRO A 5 8.74 -2.33 67.48
N SER A 6 9.24 -3.46 67.00
CA SER A 6 9.38 -3.83 65.58
C SER A 6 8.03 -3.88 64.88
N ALA A 7 7.87 -3.10 63.81
CA ALA A 7 6.71 -3.18 62.92
C ALA A 7 6.91 -4.31 61.90
N ALA A 8 6.20 -5.42 62.11
CA ALA A 8 6.13 -6.52 61.17
C ALA A 8 5.40 -6.09 59.88
N THR A 9 6.11 -6.10 58.75
CA THR A 9 5.53 -5.94 57.42
C THR A 9 4.86 -7.25 56.99
N THR A 10 3.54 -7.30 57.07
CA THR A 10 2.70 -8.32 56.43
C THR A 10 2.93 -8.32 54.90
N PRO A 11 3.32 -9.44 54.27
CA PRO A 11 3.33 -9.53 52.82
C PRO A 11 1.89 -9.61 52.32
N VAL A 12 1.45 -8.55 51.64
CA VAL A 12 0.18 -8.54 50.89
C VAL A 12 0.26 -9.63 49.83
N ARG A 13 -0.51 -10.71 50.03
CA ARG A 13 -0.81 -11.73 49.02
C ARG A 13 -1.28 -11.04 47.75
N ALA A 14 -0.47 -11.12 46.70
CA ALA A 14 -0.91 -10.80 45.35
C ALA A 14 -2.04 -11.77 44.99
N VAL A 15 -3.25 -11.25 44.93
CA VAL A 15 -4.41 -11.95 44.37
C VAL A 15 -4.14 -12.14 42.88
N ASP A 16 -3.93 -13.39 42.48
CA ASP A 16 -3.96 -13.84 41.10
C ASP A 16 -5.26 -13.40 40.43
N ARG A 17 -5.21 -12.27 39.72
CA ARG A 17 -6.21 -11.94 38.69
C ARG A 17 -5.80 -12.65 37.42
N ALA A 18 -6.28 -13.88 37.26
CA ALA A 18 -6.45 -14.50 35.96
C ALA A 18 -7.56 -13.75 35.19
N GLY A 19 -7.24 -12.54 34.72
CA GLY A 19 -8.01 -11.83 33.72
C GLY A 19 -7.26 -11.93 32.41
N ALA A 20 -7.83 -12.61 31.42
CA ALA A 20 -7.28 -12.68 30.07
C ALA A 20 -7.03 -11.25 29.56
N ASP A 21 -5.75 -10.90 29.45
CA ASP A 21 -5.29 -9.57 29.11
C ASP A 21 -5.76 -9.20 27.69
N PRO A 22 -6.54 -8.12 27.49
CA PRO A 22 -6.93 -7.66 26.15
C PRO A 22 -5.72 -7.33 25.25
N ASP A 23 -4.50 -7.28 25.81
CA ASP A 23 -3.25 -7.07 25.08
C ASP A 23 -2.78 -8.30 24.26
N ASP A 24 -3.28 -9.51 24.55
CA ASP A 24 -2.82 -10.72 23.84
C ASP A 24 -3.31 -10.77 22.38
N ARG A 25 -4.53 -10.25 22.10
CA ARG A 25 -5.05 -10.13 20.72
C ARG A 25 -4.27 -9.11 19.89
N GLY A 26 -3.90 -7.98 20.49
CA GLY A 26 -3.06 -6.96 19.86
C GLY A 26 -1.69 -7.53 19.48
N ARG A 27 -1.13 -8.40 20.33
CA ARG A 27 0.15 -9.08 20.09
C ARG A 27 0.09 -10.06 18.93
N ARG A 28 -1.00 -10.83 18.77
CA ARG A 28 -1.21 -11.79 17.67
C ARG A 28 -1.42 -11.13 16.31
N VAL A 29 -2.24 -10.08 16.21
CA VAL A 29 -2.41 -9.34 14.94
C VAL A 29 -1.10 -8.69 14.50
N LEU A 30 -0.36 -8.12 15.45
CA LEU A 30 0.96 -7.58 15.20
C LEU A 30 1.96 -8.66 14.77
N TRP A 31 1.79 -9.90 15.23
CA TRP A 31 2.62 -11.03 14.83
C TRP A 31 2.43 -11.39 13.36
N ILE A 32 1.18 -11.51 12.87
CA ILE A 32 0.88 -11.84 11.47
C ILE A 32 1.44 -10.76 10.54
N VAL A 33 1.14 -9.49 10.78
CA VAL A 33 1.63 -8.37 9.93
C VAL A 33 3.16 -8.29 9.90
N ARG A 34 3.85 -8.75 10.96
CA ARG A 34 5.31 -8.76 11.02
C ARG A 34 5.94 -9.91 10.23
N HIS A 35 5.36 -11.10 10.31
CA HIS A 35 5.92 -12.32 9.71
C HIS A 35 5.43 -12.55 8.29
N TYR A 36 4.18 -12.15 8.01
CA TYR A 36 3.46 -12.30 6.75
C TYR A 36 2.90 -10.96 6.23
N PRO A 37 3.75 -9.93 6.03
CA PRO A 37 3.31 -8.61 5.60
C PRO A 37 2.55 -8.61 4.27
N VAL A 38 2.95 -9.43 3.29
CA VAL A 38 2.31 -9.47 1.97
C VAL A 38 0.95 -10.15 2.08
N THR A 39 0.90 -11.32 2.73
CA THR A 39 -0.35 -12.03 2.97
C THR A 39 -1.35 -11.14 3.71
N ALA A 40 -0.90 -10.39 4.73
CA ALA A 40 -1.76 -9.49 5.48
C ALA A 40 -2.33 -8.36 4.62
N VAL A 41 -1.51 -7.75 3.74
CA VAL A 41 -1.98 -6.69 2.83
C VAL A 41 -2.96 -7.23 1.79
N VAL A 42 -2.70 -8.41 1.23
CA VAL A 42 -3.60 -9.06 0.27
C VAL A 42 -4.91 -9.45 0.94
N LEU A 43 -4.87 -10.01 2.15
CA LEU A 43 -6.05 -10.48 2.89
C LEU A 43 -6.95 -9.34 3.39
N ALA A 44 -6.36 -8.25 3.90
CA ALA A 44 -7.08 -7.20 4.61
C ALA A 44 -8.32 -6.65 3.87
N PRO A 45 -8.26 -6.22 2.60
CA PRO A 45 -9.44 -5.69 1.91
C PRO A 45 -10.54 -6.75 1.74
N TYR A 46 -10.18 -8.02 1.56
CA TYR A 46 -11.16 -9.09 1.43
C TYR A 46 -11.81 -9.44 2.76
N ALA A 47 -11.01 -9.54 3.82
CA ALA A 47 -11.51 -9.86 5.15
C ALA A 47 -12.34 -8.73 5.78
N LEU A 48 -12.02 -7.47 5.47
CA LEU A 48 -12.67 -6.31 6.08
C LEU A 48 -13.87 -5.78 5.28
N LEU A 49 -13.85 -5.92 3.96
CA LEU A 49 -14.86 -5.30 3.09
C LEU A 49 -15.59 -6.33 2.23
N ILE A 50 -14.86 -7.10 1.43
CA ILE A 50 -15.47 -7.89 0.34
C ILE A 50 -16.24 -9.10 0.88
N VAL A 51 -15.60 -9.95 1.70
CA VAL A 51 -16.23 -11.17 2.22
C VAL A 51 -17.39 -10.85 3.17
N PRO A 52 -17.28 -9.90 4.13
CA PRO A 52 -18.41 -9.52 4.96
C PRO A 52 -19.62 -9.06 4.13
N LEU A 53 -19.41 -8.24 3.10
CA LEU A 53 -20.50 -7.77 2.24
C LEU A 53 -21.10 -8.89 1.40
N ALA A 54 -20.28 -9.82 0.89
CA ALA A 54 -20.75 -10.99 0.16
C ALA A 54 -21.64 -11.90 1.04
N VAL A 55 -21.26 -12.10 2.31
CA VAL A 55 -22.05 -12.89 3.27
C VAL A 55 -23.35 -12.18 3.64
N LEU A 56 -23.28 -10.90 3.99
CA LEU A 56 -24.44 -10.10 4.39
C LEU A 56 -25.52 -10.04 3.30
N HIS A 57 -25.11 -10.05 2.02
CA HIS A 57 -26.02 -10.00 0.89
C HIS A 57 -26.22 -11.35 0.19
N ALA A 58 -25.88 -12.46 0.85
CA ALA A 58 -26.07 -13.82 0.34
C ALA A 58 -25.63 -13.99 -1.13
N ASN A 59 -24.43 -13.53 -1.46
CA ASN A 59 -23.91 -13.62 -2.83
C ASN A 59 -23.79 -15.10 -3.24
N PRO A 60 -24.45 -15.54 -4.35
CA PRO A 60 -24.41 -16.94 -4.80
C PRO A 60 -23.00 -17.42 -5.16
N ASP A 61 -22.13 -16.50 -5.60
CA ASP A 61 -20.77 -16.77 -6.04
C ASP A 61 -19.74 -16.64 -4.90
N LEU A 62 -20.18 -16.61 -3.64
CA LEU A 62 -19.28 -16.53 -2.48
C LEU A 62 -18.21 -17.63 -2.49
N ALA A 63 -18.58 -18.85 -2.90
CA ALA A 63 -17.64 -19.96 -3.00
C ALA A 63 -16.52 -19.69 -4.02
N PHE A 64 -16.86 -19.06 -5.16
CA PHE A 64 -15.89 -18.66 -6.17
C PHE A 64 -14.94 -17.57 -5.64
N VAL A 65 -15.48 -16.52 -4.99
CA VAL A 65 -14.69 -15.45 -4.36
C VAL A 65 -13.72 -16.03 -3.32
N MET A 66 -14.19 -16.94 -2.47
CA MET A 66 -13.36 -17.58 -1.44
C MET A 66 -12.28 -18.49 -2.02
N ARG A 67 -12.56 -19.22 -3.11
CA ARG A 67 -11.55 -20.03 -3.81
C ARG A 67 -10.45 -19.16 -4.42
N LEU A 68 -10.81 -18.04 -5.06
CA LEU A 68 -9.81 -17.09 -5.60
C LEU A 68 -8.94 -16.48 -4.51
N LEU A 69 -9.57 -16.04 -3.42
CA LEU A 69 -8.83 -15.53 -2.27
C LEU A 69 -7.90 -16.62 -1.71
N GLY A 70 -8.41 -17.84 -1.52
CA GLY A 70 -7.62 -18.98 -1.07
C GLY A 70 -6.41 -19.26 -1.96
N ALA A 71 -6.57 -19.22 -3.28
CA ALA A 71 -5.48 -19.41 -4.25
C ALA A 71 -4.41 -18.30 -4.14
N ALA A 72 -4.82 -17.04 -4.02
CA ALA A 72 -3.88 -15.93 -3.83
C ALA A 72 -3.15 -16.01 -2.49
N LEU A 73 -3.85 -16.36 -1.41
CA LEU A 73 -3.26 -16.55 -0.10
C LEU A 73 -2.29 -17.74 -0.09
N LEU A 74 -2.61 -18.84 -0.78
CA LEU A 74 -1.70 -19.98 -0.91
C LEU A 74 -0.35 -19.55 -1.51
N GLY A 75 -0.38 -18.76 -2.59
CA GLY A 75 0.84 -18.23 -3.22
C GLY A 75 1.66 -17.32 -2.29
N THR A 76 1.00 -16.35 -1.63
CA THR A 76 1.69 -15.42 -0.72
C THR A 76 2.24 -16.10 0.54
N VAL A 77 1.44 -16.95 1.20
CA VAL A 77 1.81 -17.67 2.42
C VAL A 77 2.95 -18.66 2.15
N ALA A 78 2.92 -19.38 1.03
CA ALA A 78 3.99 -20.31 0.68
C ALA A 78 5.35 -19.59 0.61
N VAL A 79 5.40 -18.47 -0.10
CA VAL A 79 6.64 -17.69 -0.27
C VAL A 79 7.11 -17.07 1.03
N GLU A 80 6.21 -16.46 1.81
CA GLU A 80 6.57 -15.85 3.09
C GLU A 80 7.01 -16.91 4.13
N THR A 81 6.41 -18.10 4.12
CA THR A 81 6.78 -19.22 4.97
C THR A 81 8.17 -19.75 4.63
N VAL A 82 8.48 -19.96 3.35
CA VAL A 82 9.83 -20.33 2.89
C VAL A 82 10.85 -19.28 3.32
N ALA A 83 10.51 -18.00 3.18
CA ALA A 83 11.41 -16.91 3.58
C ALA A 83 11.64 -16.80 5.09
N LEU A 84 10.66 -17.22 5.91
CA LEU A 84 10.81 -17.34 7.36
C LEU A 84 11.66 -18.55 7.74
N ALA A 85 11.47 -19.69 7.07
CA ALA A 85 12.24 -20.91 7.28
C ALA A 85 13.74 -20.72 7.02
N LEU A 86 14.10 -19.85 6.08
CA LEU A 86 15.49 -19.46 5.79
C LEU A 86 16.16 -18.59 6.89
N ARG A 87 15.53 -18.43 8.06
CA ARG A 87 16.05 -17.76 9.29
C ARG A 87 16.76 -16.42 9.06
N ARG A 88 16.32 -15.62 8.09
CA ARG A 88 16.92 -14.31 7.84
C ARG A 88 16.59 -13.35 8.99
N PRO A 89 17.56 -12.57 9.49
CA PRO A 89 17.34 -11.66 10.61
C PRO A 89 16.22 -10.66 10.30
N GLY A 90 15.43 -10.32 11.32
CA GLY A 90 14.27 -9.44 11.20
C GLY A 90 14.65 -8.08 10.60
N TRP A 91 14.09 -7.76 9.42
CA TRP A 91 14.47 -6.58 8.64
C TRP A 91 14.28 -5.24 9.38
N ARG A 92 13.33 -5.18 10.33
CA ARG A 92 13.02 -3.98 11.10
C ARG A 92 14.16 -3.57 12.04
N LEU A 93 14.88 -4.52 12.63
CA LEU A 93 15.93 -4.24 13.63
C LEU A 93 17.10 -3.47 13.00
N GLY A 94 17.44 -3.74 11.74
CA GLY A 94 18.50 -3.02 11.03
C GLY A 94 18.03 -1.81 10.22
N ALA A 95 16.72 -1.65 10.00
CA ALA A 95 16.19 -0.62 9.11
C ALA A 95 16.51 0.79 9.62
N GLY A 96 16.49 0.99 10.94
CA GLY A 96 16.83 2.28 11.53
C GLY A 96 18.26 2.72 11.24
N GLY A 97 19.23 1.80 11.35
CA GLY A 97 20.63 2.08 11.03
C GLY A 97 20.83 2.50 9.57
N VAL A 98 20.33 1.68 8.63
CA VAL A 98 20.49 1.93 7.20
C VAL A 98 19.84 3.26 6.79
N ASN A 99 18.62 3.54 7.26
CA ASN A 99 17.90 4.76 6.89
C ASN A 99 18.48 6.02 7.58
N ARG A 100 19.10 5.89 8.76
CA ARG A 100 19.80 6.99 9.43
C ARG A 100 20.99 7.52 8.62
N SER A 101 21.61 6.68 7.77
CA SER A 101 22.73 7.10 6.91
C SER A 101 22.36 8.13 5.83
N TYR A 102 21.06 8.37 5.58
CA TYR A 102 20.56 9.32 4.60
C TYR A 102 20.10 10.61 5.28
N ARG A 103 21.03 11.56 5.48
CA ARG A 103 20.80 12.80 6.25
C ARG A 103 19.62 13.65 5.73
N HIS A 104 19.41 13.67 4.42
CA HIS A 104 18.43 14.56 3.78
C HIS A 104 17.13 13.85 3.39
N VAL A 105 16.92 12.59 3.80
CA VAL A 105 15.74 11.80 3.36
C VAL A 105 14.41 12.49 3.69
N TYR A 106 14.30 13.12 4.87
CA TYR A 106 13.08 13.83 5.26
C TYR A 106 12.85 15.10 4.43
N LEU A 107 13.91 15.86 4.11
CA LEU A 107 13.77 17.05 3.26
C LEU A 107 13.32 16.64 1.84
N VAL A 108 13.98 15.65 1.26
CA VAL A 108 13.63 15.12 -0.06
C VAL A 108 12.18 14.61 -0.06
N ALA A 109 11.76 13.87 0.97
CA ALA A 109 10.38 13.39 1.08
C ALA A 109 9.34 14.52 1.02
N ARG A 110 9.60 15.66 1.69
CA ARG A 110 8.70 16.82 1.66
C ARG A 110 8.63 17.48 0.29
N ILE A 111 9.78 17.67 -0.36
CA ILE A 111 9.84 18.25 -1.70
C ILE A 111 9.07 17.36 -2.68
N VAL A 112 9.31 16.05 -2.66
CA VAL A 112 8.61 15.10 -3.51
C VAL A 112 7.11 15.08 -3.20
N ALA A 113 6.71 15.21 -1.93
CA ALA A 113 5.29 15.28 -1.56
C ALA A 113 4.60 16.52 -2.16
N VAL A 114 5.22 17.70 -2.04
CA VAL A 114 4.70 18.93 -2.64
C VAL A 114 4.60 18.80 -4.15
N VAL A 115 5.67 18.35 -4.82
CA VAL A 115 5.67 18.15 -6.28
C VAL A 115 4.61 17.14 -6.70
N ALA A 116 4.44 16.04 -5.95
CA ALA A 116 3.42 15.04 -6.24
C ALA A 116 2.00 15.60 -6.19
N VAL A 117 1.67 16.38 -5.15
CA VAL A 117 0.34 17.00 -5.01
C VAL A 117 0.11 18.04 -6.09
N VAL A 118 1.07 18.95 -6.30
CA VAL A 118 0.98 19.99 -7.33
C VAL A 118 0.82 19.36 -8.72
N ALA A 119 1.65 18.37 -9.06
CA ALA A 119 1.56 17.67 -10.34
C ALA A 119 0.23 16.92 -10.50
N SER A 120 -0.31 16.31 -9.44
CA SER A 120 -1.60 15.61 -9.48
C SER A 120 -2.77 16.56 -9.70
N VAL A 121 -2.76 17.73 -9.04
CA VAL A 121 -3.80 18.76 -9.19
C VAL A 121 -3.74 19.38 -10.58
N ILE A 122 -2.55 19.79 -11.04
CA ILE A 122 -2.38 20.36 -12.39
C ILE A 122 -2.81 19.35 -13.46
N ARG A 123 -2.43 18.07 -13.29
CA ARG A 123 -2.81 17.01 -14.22
C ARG A 123 -4.32 16.79 -14.27
N ALA A 124 -4.99 16.82 -13.12
CA ALA A 124 -6.44 16.72 -13.02
C ALA A 124 -7.13 17.91 -13.69
N GLN A 125 -6.65 19.14 -13.44
CA GLN A 125 -7.16 20.36 -14.07
C GLN A 125 -6.94 20.39 -15.58
N ALA A 126 -5.84 19.80 -16.07
CA ALA A 126 -5.57 19.62 -17.49
C ALA A 126 -6.43 18.50 -18.13
N GLY A 127 -7.43 17.97 -17.41
CA GLY A 127 -8.36 16.96 -17.89
C GLY A 127 -7.82 15.53 -17.91
N HIS A 128 -6.52 15.31 -17.72
CA HIS A 128 -5.92 13.99 -17.83
C HIS A 128 -6.44 13.04 -16.73
N GLY A 129 -7.13 11.97 -17.14
CA GLY A 129 -7.73 11.00 -16.22
C GLY A 129 -9.10 11.43 -15.70
N THR A 130 -9.74 12.43 -16.31
CA THR A 130 -11.15 12.74 -16.08
C THR A 130 -12.02 11.94 -17.06
N ILE A 131 -13.26 11.67 -16.67
CA ILE A 131 -14.25 10.98 -17.52
C ILE A 131 -14.57 11.85 -18.75
N PHE A 132 -14.53 13.16 -18.59
CA PHE A 132 -14.84 14.13 -19.65
C PHE A 132 -13.87 14.01 -20.83
N THR A 133 -12.59 13.73 -20.57
CA THR A 133 -11.60 13.50 -21.64
C THR A 133 -11.77 12.18 -22.39
N GLN A 134 -12.49 11.22 -21.82
CA GLN A 134 -12.88 9.99 -22.51
C GLN A 134 -14.07 10.22 -23.45
N LEU A 135 -14.86 11.28 -23.23
CA LEU A 135 -16.03 11.64 -24.02
C LEU A 135 -15.74 12.60 -25.18
N THR A 136 -14.75 13.50 -25.03
CA THR A 136 -14.49 14.56 -26.03
C THR A 136 -13.32 14.29 -26.97
N SER A 137 -12.57 13.20 -26.81
CA SER A 137 -11.40 12.81 -27.65
C SER A 137 -10.25 13.85 -27.83
N ASP A 138 -10.44 15.11 -27.45
CA ASP A 138 -9.56 16.24 -27.81
C ASP A 138 -8.44 16.54 -26.78
N VAL A 139 -8.51 15.98 -25.57
CA VAL A 139 -7.66 16.46 -24.46
C VAL A 139 -6.37 15.64 -24.29
N ALA A 140 -6.17 14.61 -25.11
CA ALA A 140 -4.97 13.75 -25.08
C ALA A 140 -3.65 14.47 -25.46
N VAL A 141 -3.70 15.75 -25.85
CA VAL A 141 -2.56 16.46 -26.46
C VAL A 141 -1.89 17.48 -25.55
N SER A 142 -2.47 17.87 -24.40
CA SER A 142 -1.94 18.96 -23.56
C SER A 142 -0.46 18.74 -23.14
N PRO A 143 0.47 19.63 -23.52
CA PRO A 143 1.89 19.53 -23.12
C PRO A 143 2.10 19.49 -21.60
N VAL A 144 1.23 20.19 -20.86
CA VAL A 144 1.26 20.23 -19.39
C VAL A 144 0.96 18.86 -18.80
N ALA A 145 -0.01 18.12 -19.36
CA ALA A 145 -0.32 16.76 -18.94
C ALA A 145 0.85 15.79 -19.22
N ARG A 146 1.59 15.99 -20.31
CA ARG A 146 2.78 15.19 -20.64
C ARG A 146 3.92 15.42 -19.65
N VAL A 147 4.21 16.68 -19.31
CA VAL A 147 5.27 17.01 -18.35
C VAL A 147 4.93 16.52 -16.95
N THR A 148 3.70 16.75 -16.49
CA THR A 148 3.26 16.29 -15.16
C THR A 148 3.20 14.76 -15.06
N SER A 149 3.11 14.04 -16.19
CA SER A 149 3.20 12.57 -16.21
C SER A 149 4.55 12.03 -15.73
N LEU A 150 5.62 12.82 -15.78
CA LEU A 150 6.93 12.45 -15.25
C LEU A 150 6.93 12.30 -13.71
N ALA A 151 5.94 12.90 -13.03
CA ALA A 151 5.72 12.73 -11.61
C ALA A 151 4.74 11.59 -11.27
N ALA A 152 4.45 10.69 -12.22
CA ALA A 152 3.59 9.54 -11.97
C ALA A 152 4.12 8.69 -10.81
N GLY A 153 3.24 8.38 -9.85
CA GLY A 153 3.58 7.62 -8.65
C GLY A 153 4.43 8.35 -7.60
N TRP A 154 4.67 9.65 -7.75
CA TRP A 154 5.46 10.40 -6.77
C TRP A 154 4.77 10.52 -5.41
N SER A 155 3.45 10.36 -5.32
CA SER A 155 2.73 10.27 -4.04
C SER A 155 3.11 9.01 -3.26
N TYR A 156 3.29 7.88 -3.95
CA TYR A 156 3.80 6.63 -3.36
C TYR A 156 5.29 6.76 -2.99
N LEU A 157 6.09 7.41 -3.84
CA LEU A 157 7.50 7.71 -3.57
C LEU A 157 7.66 8.59 -2.33
N ALA A 158 6.91 9.69 -2.25
CA ALA A 158 6.91 10.61 -1.12
C ALA A 158 6.61 9.86 0.18
N PHE A 159 5.55 9.04 0.18
CA PHE A 159 5.19 8.25 1.35
C PHE A 159 6.26 7.23 1.72
N ALA A 160 6.88 6.55 0.74
CA ALA A 160 7.99 5.63 0.99
C ALA A 160 9.20 6.34 1.63
N LEU A 161 9.54 7.54 1.17
CA LEU A 161 10.63 8.35 1.75
C LEU A 161 10.26 8.88 3.14
N LEU A 162 8.99 9.20 3.38
CA LEU A 162 8.49 9.53 4.72
C LEU A 162 8.62 8.32 5.67
N LEU A 163 8.29 7.11 5.22
CA LEU A 163 8.50 5.87 5.98
C LEU A 163 9.99 5.63 6.26
N ALA A 164 10.85 5.81 5.26
CA ALA A 164 12.30 5.73 5.45
C ALA A 164 12.80 6.75 6.48
N SER A 165 12.26 7.99 6.45
CA SER A 165 12.60 9.04 7.40
C SER A 165 12.15 8.72 8.83
N PHE A 166 10.96 8.13 8.98
CA PHE A 166 10.42 7.65 10.26
C PHE A 166 11.30 6.54 10.83
N LEU A 167 11.60 5.51 10.03
CA LEU A 167 12.43 4.38 10.43
C LEU A 167 13.85 4.81 10.79
N GLY A 168 14.43 5.78 10.07
CA GLY A 168 15.75 6.36 10.37
C GLY A 168 15.79 7.28 11.59
N GLY A 169 14.63 7.66 12.14
CA GLY A 169 14.51 8.60 13.25
C GLY A 169 14.72 10.07 12.88
N HIS A 170 14.63 10.42 11.59
CA HIS A 170 14.78 11.80 11.10
C HIS A 170 13.53 12.65 11.32
N ALA A 171 12.36 12.02 11.42
CA ALA A 171 11.10 12.69 11.67
C ALA A 171 10.26 11.93 12.72
N PRO A 172 9.67 12.63 13.70
CA PRO A 172 8.73 12.01 14.61
C PRO A 172 7.46 11.60 13.87
N ARG A 173 6.81 10.56 14.39
CA ARG A 173 5.56 9.99 13.87
C ARG A 173 4.51 11.04 13.49
N ARG A 174 4.26 12.02 14.36
CA ARG A 174 3.27 13.09 14.14
C ARG A 174 3.55 13.88 12.85
N ARG A 175 4.80 14.26 12.59
CA ARG A 175 5.16 15.01 11.39
C ARG A 175 4.98 14.18 10.13
N VAL A 176 5.31 12.89 10.19
CA VAL A 176 5.09 11.97 9.06
C VAL A 176 3.60 11.81 8.79
N LEU A 177 2.77 11.68 9.82
CA LEU A 177 1.32 11.62 9.66
C LEU A 177 0.73 12.93 9.12
N CYS A 178 1.25 14.10 9.51
CA CYS A 178 0.84 15.38 8.91
C CYS A 178 1.12 15.42 7.39
N TRP A 179 2.30 14.97 6.95
CA TRP A 179 2.62 14.89 5.52
C TRP A 179 1.84 13.80 4.78
N ALA A 180 1.54 12.68 5.45
CA ALA A 180 0.63 11.68 4.91
C ALA A 180 -0.78 12.26 4.72
N GLY A 181 -1.27 13.04 5.69
CA GLY A 181 -2.52 13.79 5.59
C GLY A 181 -2.52 14.81 4.45
N PHE A 182 -1.40 15.52 4.23
CA PHE A 182 -1.23 16.40 3.08
C PHE A 182 -1.34 15.65 1.73
N LEU A 183 -0.71 14.48 1.60
CA LEU A 183 -0.82 13.64 0.41
C LEU A 183 -2.27 13.15 0.19
N VAL A 184 -2.96 12.76 1.27
CA VAL A 184 -4.38 12.36 1.23
C VAL A 184 -5.27 13.53 0.81
N ALA A 185 -5.06 14.73 1.37
CA ALA A 185 -5.78 15.93 0.96
C ALA A 185 -5.61 16.21 -0.54
N GLY A 186 -4.39 16.05 -1.06
CA GLY A 186 -4.13 16.11 -2.50
C GLY A 186 -4.97 15.12 -3.31
N GLN A 187 -5.10 13.87 -2.85
CA GLN A 187 -5.98 12.89 -3.50
C GLN A 187 -7.46 13.30 -3.45
N VAL A 188 -7.93 13.83 -2.32
CA VAL A 188 -9.32 14.31 -2.19
C VAL A 188 -9.61 15.45 -3.17
N VAL A 189 -8.69 16.40 -3.32
CA VAL A 189 -8.80 17.47 -4.32
C VAL A 189 -8.84 16.88 -5.73
N THR A 190 -7.97 15.91 -6.05
CA THR A 190 -8.02 15.21 -7.34
C THR A 190 -9.35 14.51 -7.58
N VAL A 191 -9.95 13.87 -6.57
CA VAL A 191 -11.29 13.26 -6.68
C VAL A 191 -12.34 14.31 -7.01
N ALA A 192 -12.33 15.45 -6.31
CA ALA A 192 -13.29 16.54 -6.52
C ALA A 192 -13.19 17.12 -7.93
N VAL A 193 -11.99 17.20 -8.50
CA VAL A 193 -11.76 17.70 -9.88
C VAL A 193 -12.11 16.65 -10.93
N THR A 194 -11.86 15.36 -10.67
CA THR A 194 -11.97 14.31 -11.69
C THR A 194 -13.29 13.53 -11.67
N GLY A 195 -14.03 13.54 -10.56
CA GLY A 195 -15.23 12.70 -10.39
C GLY A 195 -14.90 11.19 -10.34
N ILE A 196 -13.67 10.82 -9.98
CA ILE A 196 -13.22 9.43 -9.87
C ILE A 196 -12.65 9.16 -8.47
N THR A 197 -13.34 8.31 -7.71
CA THR A 197 -12.96 7.98 -6.32
C THR A 197 -11.95 6.83 -6.20
N SER A 198 -11.94 5.91 -7.17
CA SER A 198 -11.12 4.67 -7.11
C SER A 198 -9.62 4.92 -6.80
N PRO A 199 -8.91 5.87 -7.45
CA PRO A 199 -7.51 6.16 -7.13
C PRO A 199 -7.27 6.56 -5.67
N ALA A 200 -8.20 7.31 -5.07
CA ALA A 200 -8.08 7.71 -3.66
C ALA A 200 -8.25 6.51 -2.72
N PHE A 201 -9.19 5.60 -2.99
CA PHE A 201 -9.35 4.36 -2.21
C PHE A 201 -8.12 3.46 -2.32
N GLY A 202 -7.57 3.32 -3.53
CA GLY A 202 -6.31 2.63 -3.76
C GLY A 202 -5.17 3.25 -2.96
N TYR A 203 -5.02 4.57 -2.99
CA TYR A 203 -4.00 5.29 -2.25
C TYR A 203 -4.13 5.14 -0.72
N LEU A 204 -5.34 5.22 -0.18
CA LEU A 204 -5.62 5.04 1.24
C LEU A 204 -5.32 3.61 1.70
N SER A 205 -5.71 2.61 0.89
CA SER A 205 -5.40 1.21 1.14
C SER A 205 -3.89 0.96 1.15
N PHE A 206 -3.16 1.53 0.19
CA PHE A 206 -1.71 1.53 0.15
C PHE A 206 -1.10 2.15 1.42
N LEU A 207 -1.55 3.34 1.81
CA LEU A 207 -1.04 4.08 2.96
C LEU A 207 -1.25 3.29 4.26
N ALA A 208 -2.44 2.70 4.43
CA ALA A 208 -2.77 1.81 5.53
C ALA A 208 -1.87 0.57 5.56
N GLY A 209 -1.74 -0.13 4.42
CA GLY A 209 -0.92 -1.33 4.28
C GLY A 209 0.56 -1.08 4.54
N ALA A 210 1.17 -0.15 3.79
CA ALA A 210 2.57 0.22 3.96
C ALA A 210 2.85 0.80 5.36
N GLY A 211 1.94 1.64 5.87
CA GLY A 211 2.02 2.19 7.22
C GLY A 211 1.99 1.13 8.32
N ALA A 212 1.11 0.11 8.20
CA ALA A 212 1.04 -1.00 9.15
C ALA A 212 2.28 -1.91 9.05
N VAL A 213 2.70 -2.26 7.82
CA VAL A 213 3.89 -3.09 7.57
C VAL A 213 5.18 -2.42 8.04
N CYS A 214 5.27 -1.10 7.99
CA CYS A 214 6.41 -0.35 8.54
C CYS A 214 6.24 0.07 10.00
N GLY A 215 5.07 -0.15 10.61
CA GLY A 215 4.78 0.21 12.00
C GLY A 215 4.57 1.70 12.26
N LEU A 216 4.28 2.49 11.21
CA LEU A 216 3.85 3.88 11.33
C LEU A 216 2.42 3.98 11.88
N LEU A 217 1.54 3.09 11.43
CA LEU A 217 0.13 3.02 11.82
C LEU A 217 -0.12 1.83 12.74
N ARG A 218 -0.95 2.05 13.77
CA ARG A 218 -1.44 0.99 14.66
C ARG A 218 -2.73 0.40 14.06
N ALA A 219 -3.00 -0.88 14.33
CA ALA A 219 -4.22 -1.54 13.84
C ALA A 219 -5.49 -0.76 14.20
N ARG A 220 -5.59 -0.25 15.43
CA ARG A 220 -6.72 0.59 15.87
C ARG A 220 -6.93 1.84 15.02
N GLU A 221 -5.86 2.46 14.53
CA GLU A 221 -5.95 3.68 13.72
C GLU A 221 -6.38 3.36 12.30
N VAL A 222 -5.91 2.23 11.75
CA VAL A 222 -6.36 1.73 10.45
C VAL A 222 -7.86 1.42 10.51
N VAL A 223 -8.34 0.79 11.58
CA VAL A 223 -9.77 0.52 11.80
C VAL A 223 -10.57 1.82 11.91
N VAL A 224 -10.11 2.79 12.72
CA VAL A 224 -10.81 4.08 12.87
C VAL A 224 -10.90 4.82 11.54
N VAL A 225 -9.82 4.87 10.76
CA VAL A 225 -9.83 5.50 9.42
C VAL A 225 -10.76 4.74 8.47
N GLY A 226 -10.75 3.41 8.49
CA GLY A 226 -11.65 2.59 7.68
C GLY A 226 -13.13 2.85 8.00
N VAL A 227 -13.50 2.90 9.28
CA VAL A 227 -14.85 3.24 9.72
C VAL A 227 -15.23 4.66 9.30
N ALA A 228 -14.34 5.64 9.49
CA ALA A 228 -14.59 7.02 9.06
C ALA A 228 -14.81 7.13 7.55
N LEU A 229 -14.07 6.38 6.74
CA LEU A 229 -14.25 6.33 5.28
C LEU A 229 -15.57 5.68 4.89
N LEU A 230 -15.98 4.61 5.56
CA LEU A 230 -17.29 3.98 5.31
C LEU A 230 -18.44 4.92 5.65
N VAL A 231 -18.33 5.67 6.74
CA VAL A 231 -19.32 6.69 7.12
C VAL A 231 -19.34 7.86 6.13
N ALA A 232 -18.18 8.29 5.64
CA ALA A 232 -18.07 9.38 4.66
C ALA A 232 -18.43 8.97 3.22
N TRP A 233 -18.50 7.67 2.93
CA TRP A 233 -18.68 7.15 1.57
C TRP A 233 -19.96 7.64 0.87
N PRO A 234 -21.16 7.64 1.50
CA PRO A 234 -22.36 8.16 0.86
C PRO A 234 -22.20 9.61 0.40
N THR A 235 -21.62 10.47 1.24
CA THR A 235 -21.35 11.88 0.90
C THR A 235 -20.36 12.02 -0.26
N LEU A 236 -19.27 11.25 -0.23
CA LEU A 236 -18.29 11.24 -1.33
C LEU A 236 -18.90 10.73 -2.64
N PHE A 237 -19.84 9.78 -2.55
CA PHE A 237 -20.55 9.25 -3.71
C PHE A 237 -21.52 10.27 -4.31
N THR A 238 -22.27 10.98 -3.48
CA THR A 238 -23.13 12.09 -3.91
C THR A 238 -22.32 13.18 -4.61
N LEU A 239 -21.25 13.66 -3.96
CA LEU A 239 -20.37 14.69 -4.55
C LEU A 239 -19.79 14.24 -5.91
N ARG A 240 -19.35 12.98 -5.99
CA ARG A 240 -18.87 12.39 -7.25
C ARG A 240 -19.94 12.43 -8.35
N ASN A 241 -21.19 12.13 -8.01
CA ASN A 241 -22.27 12.09 -8.97
C ASN A 241 -22.69 13.50 -9.41
N GLU A 242 -22.72 14.46 -8.49
CA GLU A 242 -22.96 15.89 -8.80
C GLU A 242 -21.94 16.39 -9.83
N VAL A 243 -20.64 16.19 -9.57
CA VAL A 243 -19.57 16.59 -10.52
C VAL A 243 -19.73 15.92 -11.89
N ARG A 244 -20.19 14.66 -11.94
CA ARG A 244 -20.43 13.94 -13.20
C ARG A 244 -21.60 14.53 -13.97
N VAL A 245 -22.71 14.80 -13.28
CA VAL A 245 -23.91 15.41 -13.87
C VAL A 245 -23.60 16.80 -14.39
N GLU A 246 -22.91 17.63 -13.59
CA GLU A 246 -22.49 18.99 -13.99
C GLU A 246 -21.62 18.98 -15.25
N GLY A 247 -20.75 17.98 -15.40
CA GLY A 247 -19.94 17.82 -16.61
C GLY A 247 -20.59 17.01 -17.74
N GLY A 248 -21.90 16.76 -17.69
CA GLY A 248 -22.67 16.15 -18.79
C GLY A 248 -22.57 14.63 -18.91
N VAL A 249 -22.07 13.93 -17.88
CA VAL A 249 -22.03 12.45 -17.83
C VAL A 249 -23.34 11.95 -17.25
N SER A 250 -24.05 11.07 -17.97
CA SER A 250 -25.25 10.43 -17.41
C SER A 250 -24.88 9.54 -16.23
N VAL A 251 -25.56 9.75 -15.11
CA VAL A 251 -25.45 8.94 -13.91
C VAL A 251 -26.75 8.16 -13.75
N ALA A 252 -26.64 6.85 -13.62
CA ALA A 252 -27.78 5.98 -13.37
C ALA A 252 -28.39 6.33 -11.99
N ALA A 253 -29.65 6.79 -11.99
CA ALA A 253 -30.33 7.29 -10.80
C ALA A 253 -30.69 6.18 -9.79
N ASP A 254 -30.71 4.94 -10.25
CA ASP A 254 -31.03 3.72 -9.52
C ASP A 254 -29.82 3.10 -8.80
N VAL A 255 -28.59 3.56 -9.06
CA VAL A 255 -27.38 3.01 -8.44
C VAL A 255 -27.03 3.77 -7.17
N THR A 256 -27.21 3.13 -6.02
CA THR A 256 -26.93 3.72 -4.71
C THR A 256 -25.45 3.65 -4.33
N ALA A 257 -25.06 4.41 -3.30
CA ALA A 257 -23.73 4.29 -2.69
C ALA A 257 -23.47 2.88 -2.13
N GLY A 258 -24.52 2.21 -1.63
CA GLY A 258 -24.47 0.84 -1.12
C GLY A 258 -24.18 -0.16 -2.23
N ASP A 259 -24.82 -0.03 -3.38
CA ASP A 259 -24.60 -0.90 -4.54
C ASP A 259 -23.16 -0.80 -5.05
N ARG A 260 -22.54 0.37 -4.92
CA ARG A 260 -21.13 0.58 -5.30
C ARG A 260 -20.13 0.01 -4.29
N LEU A 261 -20.56 -0.28 -3.06
CA LEU A 261 -19.78 -1.04 -2.10
C LEU A 261 -19.90 -2.56 -2.31
N ARG A 262 -20.76 -3.04 -3.21
CA ARG A 262 -20.86 -4.46 -3.62
C ARG A 262 -19.66 -4.89 -4.49
N LEU A 263 -18.47 -4.73 -3.91
CA LEU A 263 -17.18 -5.12 -4.46
C LEU A 263 -17.09 -6.63 -4.72
N ASP A 264 -17.89 -7.41 -4.00
CA ASP A 264 -18.10 -8.84 -4.22
C ASP A 264 -18.66 -9.15 -5.61
N LEU A 265 -19.61 -8.34 -6.10
CA LEU A 265 -20.21 -8.53 -7.43
C LEU A 265 -19.18 -8.31 -8.55
N GLN A 266 -18.21 -7.41 -8.35
CA GLN A 266 -17.13 -7.17 -9.31
C GLN A 266 -16.16 -8.35 -9.43
N ILE A 267 -16.12 -9.26 -8.45
CA ILE A 267 -15.34 -10.50 -8.54
C ILE A 267 -16.23 -11.62 -9.07
N ALA A 268 -17.46 -11.72 -8.57
CA ALA A 268 -18.44 -12.72 -8.97
C ALA A 268 -18.74 -12.70 -10.47
N GLU A 269 -18.77 -11.51 -11.08
CA GLU A 269 -19.00 -11.38 -12.53
C GLU A 269 -17.96 -12.15 -13.36
N ALA A 270 -16.71 -12.25 -12.89
CA ALA A 270 -15.68 -13.03 -13.56
C ALA A 270 -15.98 -14.55 -13.58
N ALA A 271 -16.80 -15.05 -12.64
CA ALA A 271 -17.20 -16.46 -12.59
C ALA A 271 -18.12 -16.88 -13.76
N ARG A 272 -18.72 -15.90 -14.46
CA ARG A 272 -19.65 -16.14 -15.57
C ARG A 272 -18.97 -16.37 -16.91
N HIS A 273 -17.64 -16.28 -16.93
CA HIS A 273 -16.84 -16.36 -18.15
C HIS A 273 -15.85 -17.51 -18.07
N ASP A 274 -15.65 -18.18 -19.20
CA ASP A 274 -14.61 -19.18 -19.36
C ASP A 274 -13.24 -18.49 -19.48
N ALA A 275 -12.43 -18.63 -18.44
CA ALA A 275 -11.08 -18.07 -18.37
C ALA A 275 -10.00 -19.12 -18.72
N PRO A 276 -8.85 -18.73 -19.30
CA PRO A 276 -8.40 -17.36 -19.58
C PRO A 276 -9.02 -16.74 -20.84
N VAL A 277 -9.26 -15.43 -20.80
CA VAL A 277 -9.77 -14.62 -21.92
C VAL A 277 -8.68 -13.69 -22.43
N ASP A 278 -8.53 -13.63 -23.75
CA ASP A 278 -7.71 -12.63 -24.43
C ASP A 278 -8.60 -11.48 -24.92
N VAL A 279 -8.41 -10.30 -24.32
CA VAL A 279 -9.09 -9.04 -24.68
C VAL A 279 -8.16 -8.10 -25.45
N GLY A 280 -7.02 -8.60 -25.95
CA GLY A 280 -5.96 -7.78 -26.53
C GLY A 280 -5.10 -7.09 -25.48
N GLN A 281 -4.96 -7.70 -24.30
CA GLN A 281 -4.09 -7.18 -23.25
C GLN A 281 -2.61 -7.13 -23.71
N PRO A 282 -1.82 -6.19 -23.18
CA PRO A 282 -0.42 -6.06 -23.58
C PRO A 282 0.39 -7.34 -23.42
N GLY A 283 1.23 -7.65 -24.40
CA GLY A 283 2.21 -8.73 -24.32
C GLY A 283 3.53 -8.32 -23.64
N ILE A 284 4.44 -9.25 -23.38
CA ILE A 284 5.70 -9.00 -22.64
C ILE A 284 6.56 -7.90 -23.28
N THR A 285 6.59 -7.79 -24.61
CA THR A 285 7.33 -6.73 -25.33
C THR A 285 6.74 -5.35 -25.06
N GLU A 286 5.42 -5.27 -24.95
CA GLU A 286 4.70 -4.05 -24.63
C GLU A 286 4.94 -3.62 -23.19
N PHE A 287 5.14 -4.55 -22.25
CA PHE A 287 5.49 -4.19 -20.87
C PHE A 287 6.76 -3.33 -20.80
N ALA A 288 7.77 -3.67 -21.61
CA ALA A 288 9.00 -2.88 -21.67
C ALA A 288 8.76 -1.51 -22.30
N ARG A 289 8.03 -1.44 -23.42
CA ARG A 289 7.71 -0.18 -24.11
C ARG A 289 6.89 0.75 -23.22
N TYR A 290 5.78 0.27 -22.67
CA TYR A 290 4.91 1.07 -21.80
C TYR A 290 5.55 1.38 -20.45
N GLY A 291 6.33 0.43 -19.90
CA GLY A 291 6.90 0.53 -18.56
C GLY A 291 8.16 1.40 -18.47
N LEU A 292 9.06 1.31 -19.46
CA LEU A 292 10.39 1.92 -19.40
C LEU A 292 10.48 3.24 -20.17
N VAL A 293 9.73 3.39 -21.26
CA VAL A 293 9.75 4.60 -22.08
C VAL A 293 8.71 5.58 -21.55
N PRO A 294 9.07 6.78 -21.07
CA PRO A 294 8.09 7.79 -20.70
C PRO A 294 7.23 8.20 -21.90
N ARG A 295 5.94 8.50 -21.70
CA ARG A 295 5.02 8.89 -22.79
C ARG A 295 5.51 10.11 -23.58
N VAL A 296 6.26 11.00 -22.95
CA VAL A 296 6.83 12.17 -23.62
C VAL A 296 7.85 11.80 -24.72
N LEU A 297 8.48 10.62 -24.61
CA LEU A 297 9.45 10.10 -25.60
C LEU A 297 8.81 9.11 -26.60
N ASP A 298 7.55 8.73 -26.40
CA ASP A 298 6.79 7.82 -27.27
C ASP A 298 5.33 8.32 -27.33
N PRO A 299 5.09 9.44 -28.05
CA PRO A 299 3.80 10.12 -28.07
C PRO A 299 2.73 9.33 -28.82
N ASP A 300 3.13 8.53 -29.83
CA ASP A 300 2.23 7.78 -30.71
C ASP A 300 1.71 6.49 -30.09
N ARG A 301 2.14 6.15 -28.88
CA ARG A 301 1.64 4.96 -28.18
C ARG A 301 0.17 5.12 -27.77
N PRO A 302 -0.68 4.09 -27.99
CA PRO A 302 -2.07 4.15 -27.57
C PRO A 302 -2.19 4.23 -26.04
N ALA A 303 -3.34 4.68 -25.55
CA ALA A 303 -3.60 4.70 -24.12
C ALA A 303 -3.78 3.27 -23.61
N LEU A 304 -3.09 2.96 -22.52
CA LEU A 304 -3.22 1.67 -21.86
C LEU A 304 -4.42 1.69 -20.90
N SER A 305 -5.38 0.80 -21.11
CA SER A 305 -6.50 0.59 -20.19
C SER A 305 -7.10 -0.79 -20.38
N THR A 306 -6.51 -1.82 -19.76
CA THR A 306 -7.07 -3.18 -19.81
C THR A 306 -8.48 -3.23 -19.21
N GLY A 307 -8.78 -2.37 -18.23
CA GLY A 307 -10.15 -2.23 -17.73
C GLY A 307 -11.15 -1.76 -18.78
N ALA A 308 -10.74 -0.89 -19.72
CA ALA A 308 -11.62 -0.50 -20.83
C ALA A 308 -11.79 -1.62 -21.85
N LEU A 309 -10.74 -2.40 -22.12
CA LEU A 309 -10.81 -3.59 -22.98
C LEU A 309 -11.75 -4.65 -22.41
N ILE A 310 -11.65 -4.93 -21.10
CA ILE A 310 -12.58 -5.82 -20.39
C ILE A 310 -14.01 -5.27 -20.48
N ASN A 311 -14.22 -3.97 -20.21
CA ASN A 311 -15.55 -3.38 -20.32
C ASN A 311 -16.16 -3.55 -21.72
N GLN A 312 -15.37 -3.30 -22.78
CA GLN A 312 -15.81 -3.46 -24.16
C GLN A 312 -16.14 -4.93 -24.49
N TYR A 313 -15.31 -5.87 -24.01
CA TYR A 313 -15.56 -7.30 -24.15
C TYR A 313 -16.89 -7.72 -23.50
N LEU A 314 -17.23 -7.12 -22.35
CA LEU A 314 -18.49 -7.34 -21.64
C LEU A 314 -19.69 -6.60 -22.28
N GLY A 315 -19.51 -5.96 -23.44
CA GLY A 315 -20.56 -5.21 -24.15
C GLY A 315 -20.79 -3.79 -23.63
N GLY A 316 -19.91 -3.28 -22.77
CA GLY A 316 -19.95 -1.91 -22.26
C GLY A 316 -19.36 -0.87 -23.24
N ALA A 317 -19.77 0.40 -23.09
CA ALA A 317 -19.27 1.48 -23.94
C ALA A 317 -17.77 1.79 -23.69
N ALA A 318 -17.04 2.19 -24.73
CA ALA A 318 -15.61 2.56 -24.63
C ALA A 318 -15.32 3.75 -23.67
N THR A 319 -16.36 4.52 -23.33
CA THR A 319 -16.31 5.69 -22.45
C THR A 319 -16.57 5.34 -20.97
N SER A 320 -16.85 4.07 -20.67
CA SER A 320 -16.97 3.55 -19.31
C SER A 320 -15.80 2.61 -19.02
N ALA A 321 -15.26 2.69 -17.80
CA ALA A 321 -14.26 1.76 -17.30
C ALA A 321 -14.88 0.95 -16.14
N TYR A 322 -15.61 -0.11 -16.50
CA TYR A 322 -15.93 -1.18 -15.56
C TYR A 322 -14.87 -2.28 -15.69
N SER A 323 -14.25 -2.66 -14.58
CA SER A 323 -13.27 -3.73 -14.52
C SER A 323 -13.55 -4.55 -13.27
N PHE A 324 -13.24 -5.84 -13.34
CA PHE A 324 -13.15 -6.68 -12.16
C PHE A 324 -12.11 -6.13 -11.18
N LEU A 325 -12.24 -6.49 -9.90
CA LEU A 325 -11.17 -6.28 -8.91
C LEU A 325 -9.96 -7.16 -9.22
N ALA A 326 -8.82 -6.90 -8.58
CA ALA A 326 -7.54 -7.53 -8.92
C ALA A 326 -7.61 -9.07 -9.05
N LEU A 327 -8.28 -9.77 -8.12
CA LEU A 327 -8.44 -11.23 -8.21
C LEU A 327 -9.31 -11.67 -9.39
N GLY A 328 -10.45 -11.01 -9.60
CA GLY A 328 -11.34 -11.32 -10.71
C GLY A 328 -10.68 -11.02 -12.06
N ASN A 329 -9.97 -9.90 -12.17
CA ASN A 329 -9.24 -9.50 -13.37
C ASN A 329 -8.14 -10.52 -13.70
N LEU A 330 -7.33 -10.87 -12.70
CA LEU A 330 -6.26 -11.84 -12.89
C LEU A 330 -6.78 -13.23 -13.24
N TYR A 331 -7.86 -13.68 -12.59
CA TYR A 331 -8.52 -14.93 -12.97
C TYR A 331 -9.03 -14.89 -14.41
N PHE A 332 -9.73 -13.81 -14.77
CA PHE A 332 -10.31 -13.66 -16.10
C PHE A 332 -9.25 -13.72 -17.21
N LEU A 333 -8.08 -13.10 -17.00
CA LEU A 333 -7.01 -13.04 -18.00
C LEU A 333 -6.06 -14.26 -17.99
N GLU A 334 -5.77 -14.83 -16.83
CA GLU A 334 -4.70 -15.84 -16.66
C GLU A 334 -5.21 -17.21 -16.13
N GLY A 335 -6.50 -17.29 -15.81
CA GLY A 335 -7.14 -18.49 -15.26
C GLY A 335 -6.73 -18.82 -13.82
N TRP A 336 -7.11 -20.02 -13.37
CA TRP A 336 -6.91 -20.48 -11.99
C TRP A 336 -5.44 -20.57 -11.56
N TRP A 337 -4.54 -20.92 -12.48
CA TRP A 337 -3.11 -21.02 -12.19
C TRP A 337 -2.42 -19.66 -12.15
N GLY A 338 -2.90 -18.68 -12.93
CA GLY A 338 -2.36 -17.34 -12.94
C GLY A 338 -2.44 -16.66 -11.57
N VAL A 339 -3.54 -16.86 -10.85
CA VAL A 339 -3.78 -16.26 -9.52
C VAL A 339 -2.69 -16.59 -8.50
N PRO A 340 -2.46 -17.86 -8.11
CA PRO A 340 -1.43 -18.20 -7.13
C PRO A 340 -0.01 -17.85 -7.64
N LEU A 341 0.28 -18.02 -8.93
CA LEU A 341 1.61 -17.74 -9.49
C LEU A 341 1.95 -16.25 -9.46
N TYR A 342 1.02 -15.38 -9.84
CA TYR A 342 1.19 -13.94 -9.79
C TYR A 342 1.45 -13.44 -8.37
N TYR A 343 0.60 -13.86 -7.41
CA TYR A 343 0.73 -13.43 -6.03
C TYR A 343 1.98 -14.03 -5.34
N ALA A 344 2.37 -15.27 -5.69
CA ALA A 344 3.63 -15.84 -5.25
C ALA A 344 4.82 -15.04 -5.81
N GLY A 345 4.81 -14.70 -7.10
CA GLY A 345 5.86 -13.90 -7.75
C GLY A 345 6.04 -12.54 -7.09
N TRP A 346 4.97 -11.78 -6.91
CA TRP A 346 5.03 -10.47 -6.25
C TRP A 346 5.31 -10.54 -4.76
N ALA A 347 4.87 -11.60 -4.06
CA ALA A 347 5.30 -11.87 -2.70
C ALA A 347 6.82 -12.13 -2.62
N ALA A 348 7.38 -12.86 -3.58
CA ALA A 348 8.82 -13.14 -3.62
C ALA A 348 9.62 -11.85 -3.83
N VAL A 349 9.17 -10.99 -4.74
CA VAL A 349 9.74 -9.65 -4.95
C VAL A 349 9.66 -8.81 -3.68
N ALA A 350 8.49 -8.73 -3.04
CA ALA A 350 8.30 -7.96 -1.80
C ALA A 350 9.18 -8.48 -0.64
N VAL A 351 9.25 -9.80 -0.46
CA VAL A 351 10.11 -10.45 0.52
C VAL A 351 11.59 -10.17 0.23
N LEU A 352 12.02 -10.26 -1.03
CA LEU A 352 13.38 -9.89 -1.45
C LEU A 352 13.67 -8.43 -1.08
N LEU A 353 12.77 -7.52 -1.43
CA LEU A 353 12.89 -6.10 -1.15
C LEU A 353 12.94 -5.80 0.35
N LEU A 354 12.26 -6.55 1.20
CA LEU A 354 12.31 -6.36 2.66
C LEU A 354 13.48 -7.09 3.33
N ARG A 355 13.86 -8.29 2.89
CA ARG A 355 14.76 -9.20 3.65
C ARG A 355 16.09 -9.56 2.96
N ALA A 356 16.28 -9.25 1.67
CA ALA A 356 17.53 -9.62 0.98
C ALA A 356 18.75 -8.86 1.52
N ARG A 357 19.81 -9.59 1.86
CA ARG A 357 21.13 -9.04 2.26
C ARG A 357 21.06 -7.99 3.38
N GLY A 358 20.11 -8.14 4.31
CA GLY A 358 19.92 -7.25 5.46
C GLY A 358 18.74 -6.28 5.32
N ALA A 359 18.72 -5.26 6.18
CA ALA A 359 17.60 -4.35 6.31
C ALA A 359 17.42 -3.39 5.12
N PRO A 360 16.17 -3.02 4.77
CA PRO A 360 15.88 -2.20 3.61
C PRO A 360 16.23 -0.72 3.88
N GLY A 361 17.03 -0.14 2.99
CA GLY A 361 17.22 1.30 2.89
C GLY A 361 16.11 1.99 2.08
N PRO A 362 16.22 3.31 1.84
CA PRO A 362 15.16 4.08 1.19
C PRO A 362 14.77 3.55 -0.20
N PHE A 363 15.76 3.14 -1.01
CA PHE A 363 15.54 2.56 -2.34
C PHE A 363 14.66 1.30 -2.31
N ARG A 364 15.00 0.37 -1.41
CA ARG A 364 14.26 -0.90 -1.28
C ARG A 364 12.87 -0.67 -0.70
N LEU A 365 12.72 0.29 0.22
CA LEU A 365 11.42 0.70 0.75
C LEU A 365 10.55 1.36 -0.33
N THR A 366 11.14 2.20 -1.20
CA THR A 366 10.45 2.78 -2.36
C THR A 366 9.95 1.71 -3.31
N LEU A 367 10.81 0.79 -3.75
CA LEU A 367 10.40 -0.30 -4.62
C LEU A 367 9.32 -1.16 -3.97
N PHE A 368 9.47 -1.47 -2.68
CA PHE A 368 8.45 -2.21 -1.93
C PHE A 368 7.11 -1.48 -1.92
N CYS A 369 7.11 -0.17 -1.69
CA CYS A 369 5.91 0.65 -1.75
C CYS A 369 5.27 0.65 -3.15
N PHE A 370 6.06 0.65 -4.23
CA PHE A 370 5.52 0.53 -5.58
C PHE A 370 4.90 -0.84 -5.85
N VAL A 371 5.47 -1.91 -5.29
CA VAL A 371 4.85 -3.25 -5.34
C VAL A 371 3.51 -3.25 -4.61
N LEU A 372 3.43 -2.64 -3.42
CA LEU A 372 2.17 -2.51 -2.67
C LEU A 372 1.13 -1.62 -3.36
N ALA A 373 1.56 -0.54 -4.01
CA ALA A 373 0.69 0.43 -4.65
C ALA A 373 0.22 0.02 -6.06
N GLY A 374 0.92 -0.93 -6.69
CA GLY A 374 0.57 -1.45 -8.00
C GLY A 374 0.14 -2.92 -7.91
N PRO A 375 1.03 -3.88 -8.20
CA PRO A 375 0.65 -5.29 -8.33
C PRO A 375 -0.10 -5.90 -7.14
N LEU A 376 0.28 -5.57 -5.90
CA LEU A 376 -0.35 -6.13 -4.70
C LEU A 376 -1.56 -5.33 -4.20
N LEU A 377 -1.92 -4.22 -4.87
CA LEU A 377 -3.10 -3.45 -4.52
C LEU A 377 -4.36 -4.22 -4.96
N TRP A 378 -5.36 -4.33 -4.08
CA TRP A 378 -6.58 -5.09 -4.37
C TRP A 378 -7.48 -4.47 -5.46
N SER A 379 -7.31 -3.18 -5.72
CA SER A 379 -7.97 -2.44 -6.80
C SER A 379 -7.06 -2.30 -8.03
N SER A 380 -6.00 -3.10 -8.14
CA SER A 380 -5.09 -3.07 -9.29
C SER A 380 -5.74 -3.74 -10.51
N SER A 381 -5.35 -3.28 -11.68
CA SER A 381 -5.68 -3.94 -12.95
C SER A 381 -4.44 -4.66 -13.46
N HIS A 382 -4.53 -5.96 -13.71
CA HIS A 382 -3.50 -6.72 -14.44
C HIS A 382 -3.77 -6.56 -15.95
N PRO A 383 -2.75 -6.40 -16.80
CA PRO A 383 -1.33 -6.17 -16.51
C PRO A 383 -0.92 -4.70 -16.25
N ASP A 384 -1.86 -3.74 -16.34
CA ASP A 384 -1.60 -2.29 -16.20
C ASP A 384 -0.77 -1.91 -14.96
N SER A 385 -1.02 -2.58 -13.84
CA SER A 385 -0.33 -2.34 -12.56
C SER A 385 1.14 -2.75 -12.58
N MET A 386 1.52 -3.76 -13.36
CA MET A 386 2.92 -4.17 -13.55
C MET A 386 3.67 -3.13 -14.38
N ILE A 387 3.03 -2.62 -15.42
CA ILE A 387 3.53 -1.50 -16.23
C ILE A 387 3.66 -0.23 -15.37
N GLY A 388 2.64 0.06 -14.55
CA GLY A 388 2.66 1.17 -13.60
C GLY A 388 3.80 1.07 -12.59
N PHE A 389 4.12 -0.13 -12.09
CA PHE A 389 5.28 -0.37 -11.23
C PHE A 389 6.59 0.03 -11.92
N LEU A 390 6.78 -0.35 -13.19
CA LEU A 390 7.96 0.03 -13.98
C LEU A 390 8.01 1.55 -14.18
N GLN A 391 6.90 2.17 -14.56
CA GLN A 391 6.80 3.61 -14.76
C GLN A 391 7.14 4.39 -13.48
N HIS A 392 6.58 3.97 -12.34
CA HIS A 392 6.89 4.57 -11.03
C HIS A 392 8.37 4.41 -10.68
N THR A 393 8.96 3.26 -10.99
CA THR A 393 10.38 3.00 -10.76
C THR A 393 11.26 3.94 -11.58
N VAL A 394 10.99 4.07 -12.89
CA VAL A 394 11.72 4.99 -13.78
C VAL A 394 11.54 6.44 -13.34
N ALA A 395 10.31 6.86 -13.05
CA ALA A 395 9.98 8.20 -12.58
C ALA A 395 10.67 8.56 -11.25
N ALA A 396 10.95 7.57 -10.40
CA ALA A 396 11.64 7.77 -9.12
C ALA A 396 13.16 7.84 -9.24
N LEU A 397 13.76 7.38 -10.34
CA LEU A 397 15.22 7.30 -10.50
C LEU A 397 15.94 8.62 -10.21
N PRO A 398 15.52 9.80 -10.71
CA PRO A 398 16.22 11.05 -10.43
C PRO A 398 16.29 11.38 -8.93
N VAL A 399 15.16 11.20 -8.23
CA VAL A 399 15.05 11.43 -6.78
C VAL A 399 15.91 10.44 -6.01
N LEU A 400 15.87 9.16 -6.40
CA LEU A 400 16.65 8.10 -5.76
C LEU A 400 18.15 8.32 -5.99
N LEU A 401 18.59 8.69 -7.19
CA LEU A 401 19.98 9.02 -7.49
C LEU A 401 20.47 10.24 -6.68
N LEU A 402 19.65 11.28 -6.56
CA LEU A 402 19.93 12.43 -5.70
C LEU A 402 20.09 12.00 -4.24
N LEU A 403 19.15 11.18 -3.74
CA LEU A 403 19.20 10.66 -2.38
C LEU A 403 20.46 9.81 -2.14
N ARG A 404 20.93 9.04 -3.13
CA ARG A 404 22.18 8.28 -3.06
C ARG A 404 23.38 9.17 -2.73
N ARG A 405 23.44 10.36 -3.33
CA ARG A 405 24.54 11.34 -3.12
C ARG A 405 24.54 11.91 -1.70
N THR A 406 23.40 11.89 -1.02
CA THR A 406 23.28 12.38 0.37
C THR A 406 23.63 11.34 1.44
N ARG A 407 24.04 10.14 1.02
CA ARG A 407 24.40 9.05 1.94
C ARG A 407 25.74 9.36 2.62
N VAL A 408 25.72 9.42 3.94
CA VAL A 408 26.95 9.51 4.74
C VAL A 408 27.56 8.12 4.84
N ARG A 409 28.70 7.91 4.17
CA ARG A 409 29.51 6.69 4.35
C ARG A 409 30.30 6.84 5.65
N GLY A 410 30.02 5.97 6.62
CA GLY A 410 30.82 5.85 7.84
C GLY A 410 30.08 6.24 9.12
N ARG A 411 29.54 5.23 9.82
CA ARG A 411 29.27 5.19 11.28
C ARG A 411 28.49 3.92 11.68
N HIS A 412 28.81 2.77 11.08
CA HIS A 412 28.21 1.47 11.46
C HIS A 412 29.18 0.51 12.15
N ALA A 413 30.27 1.03 12.73
CA ALA A 413 31.22 0.25 13.55
C ALA A 413 31.41 0.81 14.97
N ALA A 414 30.47 1.62 15.46
CA ALA A 414 30.42 1.97 16.87
C ALA A 414 29.04 1.58 17.38
N GLU A 415 28.89 0.28 17.69
CA GLU A 415 27.93 -0.10 18.71
C GLU A 415 28.13 0.82 19.92
N PRO A 416 27.05 1.33 20.53
CA PRO A 416 27.16 1.87 21.86
C PRO A 416 27.54 0.68 22.75
N ARG A 417 28.84 0.54 23.02
CA ARG A 417 29.35 -0.25 24.13
C ARG A 417 28.44 0.08 25.31
N PRO A 418 27.79 -0.90 25.96
CA PRO A 418 27.08 -0.62 27.19
C PRO A 418 28.06 0.15 28.05
N ARG A 419 27.69 1.36 28.50
CA ARG A 419 28.44 2.04 29.55
C ARG A 419 28.58 1.01 30.66
N GLN A 420 29.78 0.44 30.81
CA GLN A 420 30.18 -0.15 32.08
C GLN A 420 29.87 0.94 33.10
N GLN A 421 28.90 0.68 33.97
CA GLN A 421 28.68 1.51 35.13
C GLN A 421 30.00 1.51 35.91
N PRO A 422 30.66 2.66 36.09
CA PRO A 422 31.75 2.76 37.03
C PRO A 422 31.09 2.75 38.41
N GLY A 423 31.00 1.58 39.05
CA GLY A 423 30.30 1.49 40.32
C GLY A 423 30.06 0.11 40.94
N THR A 424 30.65 -0.97 40.44
CA THR A 424 30.69 -2.22 41.22
C THR A 424 32.01 -2.26 41.98
N PRO A 425 32.04 -2.03 43.31
CA PRO A 425 33.24 -2.25 44.10
C PRO A 425 33.66 -3.72 43.99
N ALA A 426 34.97 -3.93 43.87
CA ALA A 426 35.58 -5.25 43.77
C ALA A 426 35.15 -6.14 44.97
N PRO A 427 34.88 -7.44 44.76
CA PRO A 427 34.68 -8.36 45.87
C PRO A 427 35.97 -8.40 46.69
N LEU A 428 35.86 -8.02 47.96
CA LEU A 428 36.90 -8.22 48.97
C LEU A 428 37.31 -9.69 48.98
N CYS A 429 38.57 -9.95 48.66
CA CYS A 429 39.25 -11.21 48.96
C CYS A 429 39.17 -11.45 50.48
N LEU A 430 38.29 -12.36 50.90
CA LEU A 430 38.41 -13.01 52.19
C LEU A 430 39.42 -14.14 52.05
N THR A 431 40.67 -13.86 52.42
CA THR A 431 41.63 -14.86 52.85
C THR A 431 41.15 -15.44 54.19
N GLY A 432 40.68 -16.68 54.18
CA GLY A 432 40.49 -17.47 55.39
C GLY A 432 41.79 -18.20 55.72
N GLY A 433 42.26 -18.02 56.95
CA GLY A 433 43.25 -18.89 57.60
C GLY A 433 42.60 -20.04 58.36
#